data_AF-A0A3S5AXJ8-F1
#
_entry.id   AF-A0A3S5AXJ8-F1
#
_cell.length_a   1.000
_cell.length_b   1.000
_cell.length_c   1.000
_cell.angle_alpha   90.00
_cell.angle_beta   90.00
_cell.angle_gamma   90.00
#
_symmetry.space_group_name_H-M   'P 1'
#
loop_
_entity.id
_entity.type
_entity.pdbx_description
1 polymer ?
#
loop_
_entity_poly.entity_id
_entity_poly.type
_entity_poly.pdbx_seq_one_letter_code
_entity_poly.pdbx_strand_id
1 'polypeptide(L)'
;MVDSNDTDNCVRVLEMIFQFCLLWSTGCVVDEDGRKKLDNFIRELEGTFPNRDTIYEYFVDAKNRNWTHWEERLRTGWKYQPQ
;
A
#
# COMPACT_ATOMS: atom_id res chain seq x y z
N MET A 1 -0.11 27.40 17.41
CA MET A 1 1.11 26.70 16.97
C MET A 1 0.66 25.35 16.49
N VAL A 2 0.91 25.00 15.22
CA VAL A 2 0.73 23.61 14.79
C VAL A 2 1.72 22.78 15.61
N ASP A 3 1.23 21.74 16.27
CA ASP A 3 2.05 20.89 17.12
C ASP A 3 3.10 20.20 16.26
N SER A 4 4.37 20.19 16.67
CA SER A 4 5.47 19.67 15.84
C SER A 4 5.24 18.20 15.48
N ASN A 5 4.61 17.45 16.39
CA ASN A 5 4.22 16.06 16.23
C ASN A 5 3.16 15.86 15.13
N ASP A 6 2.23 16.79 14.94
CA ASP A 6 1.22 16.70 13.88
C ASP A 6 1.85 16.89 12.51
N THR A 7 2.87 17.75 12.42
CA THR A 7 3.62 17.96 11.17
C THR A 7 4.39 16.71 10.79
N ASP A 8 5.13 16.10 11.74
CA ASP A 8 5.88 14.86 11.50
C ASP A 8 4.95 13.69 11.11
N ASN A 9 3.77 13.61 11.73
CA ASN A 9 2.75 12.63 11.37
C ASN A 9 2.21 12.85 9.95
N CYS A 10 1.95 14.09 9.55
CA CYS A 10 1.54 14.43 8.19
C CYS A 10 2.60 14.05 7.16
N VAL A 11 3.88 14.35 7.44
CA VAL A 11 5.01 14.01 6.56
C VAL A 11 5.05 12.50 6.30
N ARG A 12 4.96 11.70 7.37
CA ARG A 12 4.96 10.23 7.24
C ARG A 12 3.79 9.70 6.40
N VAL A 13 2.60 10.24 6.57
CA VAL A 13 1.43 9.84 5.75
C VAL A 13 1.63 10.23 4.29
N LEU A 14 2.20 11.40 4.01
CA LEU A 14 2.50 11.83 2.64
C LEU A 14 3.54 10.94 1.97
N GLU A 15 4.57 10.51 2.68
CA GLU A 15 5.56 9.54 2.18
C GLU A 15 4.88 8.22 1.79
N MET A 16 4.01 7.68 2.66
CA MET A 16 3.26 6.46 2.36
C MET A 16 2.32 6.62 1.16
N ILE A 17 1.63 7.76 1.05
CA ILE A 17 0.75 8.06 -0.10
C ILE A 17 1.59 8.16 -1.39
N PHE A 18 2.74 8.81 -1.34
CA PHE A 18 3.64 8.90 -2.49
C PHE A 18 4.08 7.51 -2.97
N GLN A 19 4.49 6.64 -2.04
CA GLN A 19 4.84 5.24 -2.34
C GLN A 19 3.66 4.48 -2.96
N PHE A 20 2.46 4.64 -2.40
CA PHE A 20 1.24 4.03 -2.94
C PHE A 20 0.97 4.49 -4.38
N CYS A 21 1.04 5.80 -4.64
CA CYS A 21 0.86 6.33 -5.98
C CYS A 21 1.91 5.83 -6.96
N LEU A 22 3.18 5.74 -6.55
CA LEU A 22 4.28 5.23 -7.37
C LEU A 22 4.07 3.76 -7.74
N LEU A 23 3.70 2.93 -6.77
CA LEU A 23 3.42 1.51 -6.95
C LEU A 23 2.33 1.28 -8.01
N TRP A 24 1.21 2.01 -7.93
CA TRP A 24 0.13 1.86 -8.90
C TRP A 24 0.44 2.47 -10.27
N SER A 25 1.26 3.53 -10.31
CA SER A 25 1.68 4.16 -11.56
C SER A 25 2.69 3.30 -12.34
N THR A 26 3.56 2.58 -11.65
CA THR A 26 4.56 1.69 -12.27
C THR A 26 4.00 0.29 -12.49
N GLY A 27 3.16 -0.20 -11.58
CA GLY A 27 2.48 -1.50 -11.66
C GLY A 27 1.50 -1.63 -12.84
N CYS A 28 1.08 -0.53 -13.44
CA CYS A 28 0.18 -0.53 -14.59
C CYS A 28 0.89 -0.72 -15.94
N VAL A 29 2.20 -0.44 -16.02
CA VAL A 29 2.99 -0.56 -17.26
C VAL A 29 3.82 -1.83 -17.34
N VAL A 30 3.85 -2.63 -16.27
CA VAL A 30 4.61 -3.88 -16.19
C VAL A 30 3.71 -5.10 -16.35
N ASP A 31 4.28 -6.18 -16.89
CA ASP A 31 3.65 -7.50 -16.96
C ASP A 31 3.72 -8.25 -15.62
N GLU A 32 3.24 -9.50 -15.59
CA GLU A 32 3.19 -10.30 -14.37
C GLU A 32 4.56 -10.53 -13.73
N ASP A 33 5.59 -10.79 -14.54
CA ASP A 33 6.96 -10.97 -14.05
C ASP A 33 7.57 -9.66 -13.57
N GLY A 34 7.27 -8.54 -14.23
CA GLY A 34 7.62 -7.21 -13.79
C GLY A 34 6.94 -6.84 -12.46
N ARG A 35 5.68 -7.25 -12.25
CA ARG A 35 4.98 -7.06 -10.97
C ARG A 35 5.67 -7.80 -9.83
N LYS A 36 6.11 -9.05 -10.04
CA LYS A 36 6.86 -9.84 -9.05
C LYS A 36 8.20 -9.17 -8.70
N LYS A 37 8.91 -8.64 -9.69
CA LYS A 37 10.17 -7.89 -9.47
C LYS A 37 9.93 -6.61 -8.68
N LEU A 38 8.87 -5.86 -9.02
CA LEU A 38 8.54 -4.63 -8.30
C LEU A 38 8.11 -4.93 -6.85
N ASP A 39 7.33 -5.99 -6.63
CA ASP A 39 6.96 -6.46 -5.29
C ASP A 39 8.20 -6.69 -4.41
N ASN A 40 9.14 -7.52 -4.89
CA ASN A 40 10.38 -7.78 -4.17
C ASN A 40 11.21 -6.51 -3.94
N PHE A 41 11.38 -5.69 -4.98
CA PHE A 41 12.19 -4.47 -4.91
C PHE A 41 11.65 -3.47 -3.88
N ILE A 42 10.34 -3.22 -3.87
CA ILE A 42 9.72 -2.31 -2.90
C ILE A 42 9.78 -2.90 -1.49
N ARG A 43 9.60 -4.21 -1.31
CA ARG A 43 9.73 -4.86 0.01
C ARG A 43 11.14 -4.81 0.57
N GLU A 44 12.16 -4.86 -0.30
CA GLU A 44 13.56 -4.69 0.08
C GLU A 44 13.88 -3.23 0.48
N LEU A 45 13.31 -2.26 -0.23
CA LEU A 45 13.47 -0.83 0.09
C LEU A 45 12.69 -0.45 1.36
N GLU A 46 11.47 -0.97 1.50
CA GLU A 46 10.49 -0.59 2.50
C GLU A 46 10.01 -1.81 3.28
N GLY A 47 10.67 -2.09 4.40
CA GLY A 47 10.31 -3.21 5.29
C GLY A 47 9.01 -3.03 6.09
N THR A 48 8.15 -2.07 5.72
CA THR A 48 6.91 -1.75 6.43
C THR A 48 5.70 -2.52 5.91
N PHE A 49 5.77 -3.11 4.71
CA PHE A 49 4.69 -3.93 4.15
C PHE A 49 4.60 -5.28 4.88
N PRO A 50 3.40 -5.74 5.27
CA PRO A 50 3.24 -7.08 5.84
C PRO A 50 3.62 -8.19 4.85
N ASN A 51 4.04 -9.35 5.36
CA ASN A 51 4.57 -10.47 4.55
C ASN A 51 3.50 -11.29 3.81
N ARG A 52 2.21 -10.96 3.97
CA ARG A 52 1.11 -11.69 3.30
C ARG A 52 0.92 -11.11 1.90
N ASP A 53 0.68 -11.97 0.92
CA ASP A 53 0.40 -11.61 -0.48
C ASP A 53 1.44 -10.63 -1.06
N THR A 54 1.09 -9.77 -2.01
CA THR A 54 2.00 -8.79 -2.61
C THR A 54 1.71 -7.37 -2.11
N ILE A 55 2.60 -6.42 -2.38
CA ILE A 55 2.41 -5.00 -2.06
C ILE A 55 1.14 -4.42 -2.69
N TYR A 56 0.61 -5.02 -3.76
CA TYR A 56 -0.60 -4.57 -4.46
C TYR A 56 -1.88 -4.83 -3.66
N GLU A 57 -1.85 -5.74 -2.68
CA GLU A 57 -3.00 -6.05 -1.83
C GLU A 57 -3.18 -5.07 -0.65
N TYR A 58 -2.32 -4.05 -0.55
CA TYR A 58 -2.34 -3.11 0.56
C TYR A 58 -2.69 -1.67 0.12
N PHE A 59 -3.35 -0.94 1.03
CA PHE A 59 -3.62 0.49 0.91
C PHE A 59 -3.12 1.24 2.15
N VAL A 60 -2.96 2.56 2.02
CA VAL A 60 -2.55 3.43 3.13
C VAL A 60 -3.77 3.74 4.00
N ASP A 61 -3.75 3.31 5.25
CA ASP A 61 -4.66 3.81 6.27
C ASP A 61 -4.03 5.06 6.91
N ALA A 62 -4.43 6.24 6.43
CA ALA A 62 -3.90 7.52 6.93
C ALA A 62 -4.22 7.76 8.42
N LYS A 63 -5.28 7.14 8.96
CA LYS A 63 -5.67 7.31 10.36
C LYS A 63 -4.72 6.54 11.27
N ASN A 64 -4.46 5.29 10.93
CA ASN A 64 -3.61 4.39 11.72
C ASN A 64 -2.14 4.43 11.30
N ARG A 65 -1.82 5.08 10.17
CA ARG A 65 -0.48 5.26 9.59
C ARG A 65 0.21 3.92 9.32
N ASN A 66 -0.52 2.99 8.71
CA ASN A 66 -0.05 1.66 8.37
C ASN A 66 -0.59 1.18 7.01
N TRP A 67 -0.02 0.07 6.54
CA TRP A 67 -0.48 -0.65 5.37
C TRP A 67 -1.56 -1.63 5.78
N THR A 68 -2.73 -1.50 5.15
CA THR A 68 -3.91 -2.30 5.46
C THR A 68 -4.33 -3.10 4.24
N HIS A 69 -4.69 -4.37 4.44
CA HIS A 69 -5.08 -5.25 3.35
C HIS A 69 -6.45 -4.85 2.76
N TRP A 70 -6.60 -4.85 1.43
CA TRP A 70 -7.84 -4.45 0.76
C TRP A 70 -9.07 -5.26 1.19
N GLU A 71 -8.89 -6.50 1.62
CA GLU A 71 -9.98 -7.33 2.18
C GLU A 71 -10.70 -6.69 3.37
N GLU A 72 -10.04 -5.83 4.16
CA GLU A 72 -10.70 -5.13 5.28
C GLU A 72 -11.79 -4.16 4.80
N ARG A 73 -11.76 -3.77 3.52
CA ARG A 73 -12.81 -2.96 2.89
C ARG A 73 -13.94 -3.80 2.29
N LEU A 74 -13.76 -5.12 2.21
CA LEU A 74 -14.79 -6.04 1.73
C LEU A 74 -15.76 -6.38 2.86
N ARG A 75 -17.02 -6.64 2.50
CA ARG A 75 -17.99 -7.18 3.44
C ARG A 75 -17.62 -8.63 3.77
N THR A 76 -17.82 -9.04 5.03
CA THR A 76 -17.61 -10.42 5.45
C THR A 76 -18.38 -11.39 4.54
N GLY A 77 -17.67 -12.38 3.98
CA GLY A 77 -18.27 -13.37 3.08
C GLY A 77 -18.49 -12.90 1.64
N TRP A 78 -17.92 -11.76 1.24
CA TRP A 78 -17.92 -11.34 -0.16
C TRP A 78 -17.26 -12.41 -1.03
N LYS A 79 -17.91 -12.75 -2.14
CA LYS A 79 -17.40 -13.67 -3.15
C LYS A 79 -17.61 -13.05 -4.52
N TYR A 80 -16.59 -13.18 -5.38
CA TYR A 80 -16.73 -12.80 -6.77
C TYR A 80 -17.78 -13.70 -7.44
N GLN A 81 -18.76 -13.08 -8.12
CA GLN A 81 -19.76 -13.78 -8.92
C GLN A 81 -19.37 -13.64 -10.39
N PRO A 82 -18.64 -14.61 -10.98
CA PRO A 82 -18.37 -14.58 -12.41
C PRO A 82 -19.69 -14.68 -13.19
N GLN A 83 -19.88 -13.82 -14.20
CA GLN A 83 -20.93 -13.96 -15.21
C GLN A 83 -20.55 -15.04 -16.22
#